data_AF-A0A4Y1YQW0-F1
#
_entry.id   AF-A0A4Y1YQW0-F1
#
_cell.length_a   1.000
_cell.length_b   1.000
_cell.length_c   1.000
_cell.angle_alpha   90.00
_cell.angle_beta   90.00
_cell.angle_gamma   90.00
#
_symmetry.space_group_name_H-M   'P 1'
#
loop_
_entity.id
_entity.type
_entity.pdbx_description
1 polymer ?
#
loop_
_entity_poly.entity_id
_entity_poly.type
_entity_poly.pdbx_seq_one_letter_code
_entity_poly.pdbx_strand_id
1 'polypeptide(L)'
;MYFTRAVRTRINSFLSFLKDGASTLILALMLVCLYSSSGWADTIYRATDAQGRTVYSDRPSPTATPLKLFTRSARSKYKVSRVIDGDTVVLENNKRVRLLGINTPEIESRYRPAEPGGAEAKRWLQKKLQGRSVYLEQDRQKQDHYKRILAHLYLTDGEHINLSLVEQGLAVVTLIPPNLLHTNTLLRAQRQAEAKKLGIWSMKSYQPRQLPRLTKKPFGWQRYRVKVTKLKRNRRFSRLVIGKNIDISIDNQNLALFPPLESYVNRSLEVRGWVSRKKNYFSIHVQHPSALVLH
;
A
#
# COMPACT_ATOMS: atom_id res chain seq x y z
N MET A 1 51.94 13.80 23.07
CA MET A 1 53.24 13.11 23.04
C MET A 1 53.37 12.33 24.35
N TYR A 2 53.36 10.99 24.26
CA TYR A 2 53.47 9.99 25.36
C TYR A 2 52.33 10.04 26.41
N PHE A 3 51.52 9.00 26.57
CA PHE A 3 51.89 7.79 27.30
C PHE A 3 51.05 6.58 26.85
N THR A 4 51.64 5.74 26.01
CA THR A 4 51.26 4.33 25.80
C THR A 4 52.44 3.48 26.24
N ARG A 5 52.55 3.15 27.53
CA ARG A 5 53.50 2.16 28.06
C ARG A 5 53.22 1.81 29.53
N ALA A 6 52.08 1.19 29.79
CA ALA A 6 51.82 0.53 31.09
C ALA A 6 50.87 -0.67 30.98
N VAL A 7 50.78 -1.32 29.81
CA VAL A 7 49.95 -2.53 29.58
C VAL A 7 50.81 -3.79 29.41
N ARG A 8 52.15 -3.68 29.39
CA ARG A 8 53.02 -4.80 28.98
C ARG A 8 53.72 -5.58 30.10
N THR A 9 53.41 -5.34 31.38
CA THR A 9 54.12 -6.02 32.48
C THR A 9 53.21 -6.66 33.53
N ARG A 10 51.91 -6.84 33.23
CA ARG A 10 50.98 -7.65 34.06
C ARG A 10 50.32 -8.81 33.31
N ILE A 11 50.72 -9.09 32.07
CA ILE A 11 50.21 -10.22 31.28
C ILE A 11 51.13 -11.44 31.39
N ASN A 12 52.42 -11.26 31.65
CA ASN A 12 53.38 -12.38 31.68
C ASN A 12 53.41 -13.15 33.02
N SER A 13 52.73 -12.68 34.07
CA SER A 13 52.59 -13.42 35.34
C SER A 13 51.26 -14.19 35.44
N PHE A 14 50.30 -13.96 34.55
CA PHE A 14 49.06 -14.73 34.50
C PHE A 14 49.18 -15.96 33.58
N LEU A 15 50.17 -15.95 32.68
CA LEU A 15 50.44 -17.03 31.73
C LEU A 15 51.32 -18.16 32.28
N SER A 16 51.88 -18.03 33.49
CA SER A 16 52.59 -19.14 34.16
C SER A 16 51.68 -20.01 35.03
N PHE A 17 50.39 -19.69 35.14
CA PHE A 17 49.40 -20.48 35.90
C PHE A 17 48.49 -21.32 34.99
N LEU A 18 48.75 -21.35 33.69
CA LEU A 18 48.02 -22.13 32.69
C LEU A 18 48.81 -23.36 32.25
N LYS A 19 49.30 -24.12 33.23
CA LYS A 19 49.93 -25.42 33.01
C LYS A 19 49.28 -26.52 33.84
N ASP A 20 47.97 -26.44 34.07
CA ASP A 20 47.21 -27.54 34.65
C ASP A 20 45.86 -27.69 33.93
N GLY A 21 45.55 -28.95 33.59
CA GLY A 21 44.48 -29.40 32.69
C GLY A 21 43.04 -29.10 33.12
N ALA A 22 42.82 -28.24 34.11
CA ALA A 22 41.50 -27.76 34.53
C ALA A 22 40.98 -26.59 33.65
N SER A 23 41.87 -25.90 32.94
CA SER A 23 41.54 -24.67 32.21
C SER A 23 40.86 -24.90 30.85
N THR A 24 41.12 -26.05 30.23
CA THR A 24 40.46 -26.48 28.99
C THR A 24 39.03 -26.94 29.24
N LEU A 25 38.73 -27.51 30.43
CA LEU A 25 37.38 -27.94 30.77
C LEU A 25 36.44 -26.75 31.01
N ILE A 26 36.92 -25.68 31.67
CA ILE A 26 36.11 -24.49 31.97
C ILE A 26 35.89 -23.64 30.71
N LEU A 27 36.88 -23.52 29.82
CA LEU A 27 36.70 -22.85 28.52
C LEU A 27 35.76 -23.64 27.59
N ALA A 28 35.84 -24.97 27.60
CA ALA A 28 34.93 -25.84 26.86
C ALA A 28 33.49 -25.73 27.41
N LEU A 29 33.29 -25.67 28.73
CA LEU A 29 31.96 -25.47 29.31
C LEU A 29 31.35 -24.10 28.99
N MET A 30 32.16 -23.02 28.99
CA MET A 30 31.66 -21.68 28.60
C MET A 30 31.37 -21.58 27.10
N LEU A 31 32.14 -22.25 26.23
CA LEU A 31 31.82 -22.32 24.81
C LEU A 31 30.54 -23.14 24.55
N VAL A 32 30.31 -24.23 25.29
CA VAL A 32 29.06 -25.02 25.17
C VAL A 32 27.84 -24.20 25.61
N CYS A 33 27.97 -23.37 26.67
CA CYS A 33 26.89 -22.45 27.06
C CYS A 33 26.65 -21.31 26.06
N LEU A 34 27.68 -20.84 25.33
CA LEU A 34 27.54 -19.81 24.30
C LEU A 34 27.02 -20.33 22.94
N TYR A 35 27.12 -21.64 22.67
CA TYR A 35 26.54 -22.27 21.47
C TYR A 35 25.11 -22.80 21.68
N SER A 36 24.64 -22.91 22.93
CA SER A 36 23.31 -23.44 23.25
C SER A 36 22.16 -22.44 23.08
N SER A 37 22.45 -21.15 22.91
CA SER A 37 21.46 -20.12 22.61
C SER A 37 21.38 -19.80 21.10
N SER A 38 21.52 -20.83 20.26
CA SER A 38 21.13 -20.75 18.85
C SER A 38 19.61 -20.91 18.77
N GLY A 39 18.96 -19.78 18.51
CA GLY A 39 17.52 -19.62 18.60
C GLY A 39 16.72 -20.65 17.81
N TRP A 40 15.87 -21.37 18.52
CA TRP A 40 14.68 -21.95 17.94
C TRP A 40 13.69 -20.79 17.84
N ALA A 41 13.51 -20.27 16.62
CA ALA A 41 12.38 -19.41 16.37
C ALA A 41 11.11 -20.25 16.61
N ASP A 42 10.32 -19.86 17.62
CA ASP A 42 9.12 -20.53 18.13
C ASP A 42 8.15 -20.91 17.00
N THR A 43 8.35 -22.09 16.40
CA THR A 43 7.43 -22.65 15.42
C THR A 43 6.32 -23.33 16.20
N ILE A 44 5.14 -22.70 16.24
CA ILE A 44 3.97 -23.32 16.85
C ILE A 44 3.40 -24.34 15.87
N TYR A 45 3.26 -25.58 16.31
CA TYR A 45 2.63 -26.67 15.58
C TYR A 45 1.18 -26.83 16.04
N ARG A 46 0.27 -27.14 15.10
CA ARG A 46 -1.14 -27.45 15.38
C ARG A 46 -1.43 -28.90 15.04
N ALA A 47 -2.01 -29.64 15.97
CA ALA A 47 -2.47 -31.02 15.79
C ALA A 47 -3.90 -31.20 16.29
N THR A 48 -4.50 -32.34 15.98
CA THR A 48 -5.77 -32.80 16.55
C THR A 48 -5.48 -33.98 17.47
N ASP A 49 -5.96 -33.94 18.71
CA ASP A 49 -5.81 -35.06 19.66
C ASP A 49 -6.79 -36.22 19.36
N ALA A 50 -6.63 -37.33 20.08
CA ALA A 50 -7.45 -38.53 19.89
C ALA A 50 -8.95 -38.29 20.22
N GLN A 51 -9.28 -37.19 20.87
CA GLN A 51 -10.64 -36.76 21.22
C GLN A 51 -11.19 -35.70 20.25
N GLY A 52 -10.46 -35.40 19.16
CA GLY A 52 -10.87 -34.45 18.14
C GLY A 52 -10.61 -32.98 18.49
N ARG A 53 -9.88 -32.68 19.57
CA ARG A 53 -9.60 -31.31 20.01
C ARG A 53 -8.36 -30.76 19.32
N THR A 54 -8.38 -29.48 19.00
CA THR A 54 -7.20 -28.78 18.45
C THR A 54 -6.22 -28.47 19.58
N VAL A 55 -4.97 -28.92 19.44
CA VAL A 55 -3.88 -28.69 20.39
C VAL A 55 -2.71 -27.98 19.70
N TYR A 56 -1.98 -27.15 20.46
CA TYR A 56 -0.83 -26.38 20.00
C TYR A 56 0.42 -26.77 20.78
N SER A 57 1.57 -26.87 20.11
CA SER A 57 2.85 -27.20 20.74
C SER A 57 3.98 -26.43 20.08
N ASP A 58 5.02 -26.16 20.83
CA ASP A 58 6.33 -25.66 20.39
C ASP A 58 7.24 -26.78 19.85
N ARG A 59 6.81 -28.05 19.94
CA ARG A 59 7.55 -29.23 19.47
C ARG A 59 6.86 -29.90 18.28
N PRO A 60 7.63 -30.36 17.28
CA PRO A 60 7.07 -31.12 16.17
C PRO A 60 6.53 -32.47 16.65
N SER A 61 5.41 -32.90 16.07
CA SER A 61 4.82 -34.23 16.25
C SER A 61 4.38 -34.76 14.88
N PRO A 62 4.37 -36.09 14.64
CA PRO A 62 4.00 -36.67 13.35
C PRO A 62 2.62 -36.23 12.84
N THR A 63 1.70 -35.89 13.74
CA THR A 63 0.33 -35.45 13.41
C THR A 63 0.17 -33.93 13.39
N ALA A 64 1.26 -33.18 13.63
CA ALA A 64 1.21 -31.74 13.82
C ALA A 64 1.73 -30.99 12.57
N THR A 65 0.94 -30.01 12.13
CA THR A 65 1.31 -29.12 11.03
C THR A 65 1.96 -27.85 11.58
N PRO A 66 3.13 -27.41 11.08
CA PRO A 66 3.73 -26.15 11.50
C PRO A 66 2.83 -24.99 11.09
N LEU A 67 2.49 -24.12 12.03
CA LEU A 67 1.79 -22.88 11.74
C LEU A 67 2.79 -21.89 11.16
N LYS A 68 2.56 -21.52 9.90
CA LYS A 68 3.19 -20.34 9.34
C LYS A 68 2.54 -19.11 9.97
N LEU A 69 3.03 -18.71 11.14
CA LEU A 69 2.68 -17.44 11.73
C LEU A 69 3.21 -16.35 10.79
N PHE A 70 2.32 -15.77 10.00
CA PHE A 70 2.65 -14.55 9.31
C PHE A 70 2.86 -13.50 10.39
N THR A 71 4.11 -13.18 10.69
CA THR A 71 4.44 -11.96 11.42
C THR A 71 3.95 -10.81 10.55
N ARG A 72 2.71 -10.38 10.77
CA ARG A 72 2.22 -9.10 10.27
C ARG A 72 3.26 -8.09 10.76
N SER A 73 3.97 -7.44 9.83
CA SER A 73 4.99 -6.42 10.16
C SER A 73 4.46 -5.60 11.33
N ALA A 74 5.22 -5.47 12.41
CA ALA A 74 4.76 -4.85 13.66
C ALA A 74 3.84 -3.65 13.40
N ARG A 75 2.53 -3.89 13.46
CA ARG A 75 1.55 -2.85 13.13
C ARG A 75 1.50 -1.95 14.35
N SER A 76 2.08 -0.77 14.26
CA SER A 76 1.99 0.20 15.32
C SER A 76 0.54 0.69 15.44
N LYS A 77 0.00 0.66 16.66
CA LYS A 77 -1.35 1.15 16.99
C LYS A 77 -1.29 2.67 17.17
N TYR A 78 -2.19 3.39 16.53
CA TYR A 78 -2.31 4.83 16.65
C TYR A 78 -3.76 5.23 16.90
N LYS A 79 -3.97 6.29 17.68
CA LYS A 79 -5.28 6.91 17.82
C LYS A 79 -5.47 7.99 16.77
N VAL A 80 -6.65 8.01 16.16
CA VAL A 80 -7.03 9.01 15.15
C VAL A 80 -7.54 10.25 15.88
N SER A 81 -6.89 11.38 15.63
CA SER A 81 -7.29 12.69 16.18
C SER A 81 -8.42 13.32 15.36
N ARG A 82 -8.28 13.36 14.03
CA ARG A 82 -9.31 13.90 13.13
C ARG A 82 -9.20 13.37 11.71
N VAL A 83 -10.30 13.48 10.97
CA VAL A 83 -10.38 13.18 9.54
C VAL A 83 -10.37 14.49 8.76
N ILE A 84 -9.44 14.63 7.80
CA ILE A 84 -9.31 15.84 6.97
C ILE A 84 -10.32 15.78 5.82
N ASP A 85 -10.27 14.71 5.03
CA ASP A 85 -11.13 14.38 3.89
C ASP A 85 -11.40 12.87 3.87
N GLY A 86 -12.05 12.34 2.82
CA GLY A 86 -12.45 10.94 2.76
C GLY A 86 -11.30 9.93 2.70
N ASP A 87 -10.05 10.37 2.51
CA ASP A 87 -8.88 9.48 2.41
C ASP A 87 -7.62 9.98 3.12
N THR A 88 -7.77 10.97 4.00
CA THR A 88 -6.70 11.54 4.79
C THR A 88 -7.12 11.72 6.25
N VAL A 89 -6.32 11.17 7.17
CA VAL A 89 -6.52 11.30 8.62
C VAL A 89 -5.30 11.92 9.31
N VAL A 90 -5.50 12.43 10.53
CA VAL A 90 -4.45 12.93 11.42
C VAL A 90 -4.46 12.08 12.67
N LEU A 91 -3.28 11.60 13.07
CA LEU A 91 -3.06 10.85 14.29
C LEU A 91 -2.84 11.80 15.48
N GLU A 92 -2.95 11.32 16.72
CA GLU A 92 -2.72 12.16 17.91
C GLU A 92 -1.31 12.77 17.99
N ASN A 93 -0.31 12.13 17.41
CA ASN A 93 1.04 12.70 17.28
C ASN A 93 1.18 13.71 16.12
N ASN A 94 0.05 14.24 15.63
CA ASN A 94 -0.08 15.21 14.55
C ASN A 94 0.46 14.75 13.18
N LYS A 95 0.83 13.47 13.02
CA LYS A 95 1.22 12.91 11.71
C LYS A 95 -0.02 12.69 10.84
N ARG A 96 0.09 13.06 9.57
CA ARG A 96 -0.96 12.84 8.56
C ARG A 96 -0.77 11.49 7.89
N VAL A 97 -1.86 10.78 7.62
CA VAL A 97 -1.87 9.52 6.89
C VAL A 97 -2.77 9.67 5.66
N ARG A 98 -2.24 9.33 4.47
CA ARG A 98 -2.99 9.22 3.22
C ARG A 98 -3.25 7.75 2.92
N LEU A 99 -4.51 7.42 2.69
CA LEU A 99 -4.96 6.05 2.44
C LEU A 99 -4.45 5.53 1.10
N LEU A 100 -3.68 4.45 1.12
CA LEU A 100 -3.13 3.82 -0.08
C LEU A 100 -4.19 3.12 -0.95
N GLY A 101 -3.94 3.12 -2.26
CA GLY A 101 -4.70 2.41 -3.27
C GLY A 101 -6.07 3.02 -3.62
N ILE A 102 -6.47 4.11 -2.94
CA ILE A 102 -7.79 4.70 -3.11
C ILE A 102 -7.73 6.23 -3.19
N ASN A 103 -8.75 6.83 -3.81
CA ASN A 103 -8.99 8.26 -3.80
C ASN A 103 -10.48 8.52 -3.58
N THR A 104 -10.82 9.30 -2.56
CA THR A 104 -12.20 9.79 -2.36
C THR A 104 -12.42 11.08 -3.12
N PRO A 105 -13.66 11.41 -3.50
CA PRO A 105 -13.95 12.73 -4.04
C PRO A 105 -13.51 13.84 -3.07
N GLU A 106 -12.90 14.89 -3.59
CA GLU A 106 -12.37 15.98 -2.77
C GLU A 106 -13.52 16.74 -2.08
N ILE A 107 -13.30 17.16 -0.84
CA ILE A 107 -14.19 18.10 -0.15
C ILE A 107 -13.88 19.55 -0.55
N GLU A 108 -14.80 20.46 -0.26
CA GLU A 108 -14.58 21.88 -0.47
C GLU A 108 -13.37 22.39 0.35
N SER A 109 -12.59 23.27 -0.27
CA SER A 109 -11.49 24.00 0.35
C SER A 109 -11.45 25.42 -0.18
N ARG A 110 -10.65 26.30 0.46
CA ARG A 110 -10.44 27.69 0.01
C ARG A 110 -10.08 27.82 -1.48
N TYR A 111 -9.46 26.80 -2.07
CA TYR A 111 -8.92 26.86 -3.43
C TYR A 111 -9.62 25.94 -4.44
N ARG A 112 -10.53 25.06 -3.97
CA ARG A 112 -11.15 24.04 -4.81
C ARG A 112 -12.58 23.76 -4.36
N PRO A 113 -13.56 23.73 -5.28
CA PRO A 113 -14.92 23.33 -4.95
C PRO A 113 -14.98 21.84 -4.60
N ALA A 114 -16.03 21.43 -3.89
CA ALA A 114 -16.28 20.02 -3.57
C ALA A 114 -16.57 19.18 -4.84
N GLU A 115 -16.13 17.93 -4.81
CA GLU A 115 -16.56 16.91 -5.76
C GLU A 115 -17.78 16.13 -5.21
N PRO A 116 -18.71 15.72 -6.07
CA PRO A 116 -19.89 14.94 -5.63
C PRO A 116 -19.48 13.66 -4.89
N GLY A 117 -20.02 13.44 -3.69
CA GLY A 117 -19.70 12.27 -2.85
C GLY A 117 -18.58 12.52 -1.82
N GLY A 118 -17.89 13.65 -1.87
CA GLY A 118 -16.74 13.91 -0.99
C GLY A 118 -17.15 14.09 0.48
N ALA A 119 -18.28 14.78 0.71
CA ALA A 119 -18.81 15.00 2.04
C ALA A 119 -19.32 13.68 2.66
N GLU A 120 -19.95 12.83 1.86
CA GLU A 120 -20.41 11.48 2.24
C GLU A 120 -19.24 10.59 2.65
N ALA A 121 -18.17 10.56 1.85
CA ALA A 121 -16.96 9.79 2.13
C ALA A 121 -16.29 10.23 3.44
N LYS A 122 -16.15 11.55 3.63
CA LYS A 122 -15.61 12.12 4.88
C LYS A 122 -16.46 11.77 6.09
N ARG A 123 -17.78 11.96 6.03
CA ARG A 123 -18.69 11.64 7.14
C ARG A 123 -18.65 10.16 7.51
N TRP A 124 -18.61 9.29 6.50
CA TRP A 124 -18.48 7.86 6.71
C TRP A 124 -17.17 7.52 7.44
N LEU A 125 -16.04 8.07 6.97
CA LEU A 125 -14.74 7.82 7.58
C LEU A 125 -14.66 8.38 9.01
N GLN A 126 -15.22 9.56 9.25
CA GLN A 126 -15.34 10.15 10.59
C GLN A 126 -16.10 9.23 11.54
N LYS A 127 -17.30 8.80 11.16
CA LYS A 127 -18.13 7.89 11.97
C LYS A 127 -17.40 6.57 12.23
N LYS A 128 -16.71 6.05 11.22
CA LYS A 128 -15.99 4.77 11.31
C LYS A 128 -14.80 4.83 12.26
N LEU A 129 -14.12 5.98 12.35
CA LEU A 129 -12.89 6.15 13.12
C LEU A 129 -13.07 6.91 14.43
N GLN A 130 -14.26 7.45 14.72
CA GLN A 130 -14.51 8.25 15.91
C GLN A 130 -14.17 7.48 17.19
N GLY A 131 -13.23 8.01 17.97
CA GLY A 131 -12.77 7.40 19.23
C GLY A 131 -11.99 6.10 19.05
N ARG A 132 -11.71 5.65 17.82
CA ARG A 132 -11.05 4.37 17.54
C ARG A 132 -9.56 4.53 17.31
N SER A 133 -8.82 3.47 17.64
CA SER A 133 -7.44 3.30 17.21
C SER A 133 -7.37 2.50 15.90
N VAL A 134 -6.32 2.77 15.13
CA VAL A 134 -6.03 2.09 13.88
C VAL A 134 -4.61 1.53 13.89
N TYR A 135 -4.43 0.47 13.15
CA TYR A 135 -3.14 -0.09 12.76
C TYR A 135 -2.79 0.39 11.36
N LEU A 136 -1.53 0.80 11.17
CA LEU A 136 -1.03 1.20 9.84
C LEU A 136 -0.31 0.02 9.19
N GLU A 137 -0.69 -0.30 7.96
CA GLU A 137 0.06 -1.19 7.08
C GLU A 137 0.63 -0.37 5.92
N GLN A 138 1.95 -0.19 5.91
CA GLN A 138 2.66 0.55 4.87
C GLN A 138 3.09 -0.39 3.75
N ASP A 139 3.35 0.20 2.59
CA ASP A 139 3.95 -0.49 1.44
C ASP A 139 5.38 0.04 1.20
N ARG A 140 5.99 -0.30 0.06
CA ARG A 140 7.38 0.00 -0.31
C ARG A 140 7.75 1.47 -0.09
N GLN A 141 6.90 2.39 -0.55
CA GLN A 141 7.05 3.82 -0.30
C GLN A 141 6.20 4.23 0.91
N LYS A 142 6.89 4.70 1.96
CA LYS A 142 6.31 5.01 3.26
C LYS A 142 5.70 6.41 3.38
N GLN A 143 6.16 7.37 2.58
CA GLN A 143 5.72 8.76 2.61
C GLN A 143 5.61 9.36 1.22
N ASP A 144 4.70 10.31 1.04
CA ASP A 144 4.63 11.13 -0.17
C ASP A 144 5.48 12.41 -0.06
N HIS A 145 5.48 13.23 -1.12
CA HIS A 145 6.21 14.49 -1.15
C HIS A 145 5.67 15.55 -0.18
N TYR A 146 4.44 15.39 0.31
CA TYR A 146 3.85 16.21 1.37
C TYR A 146 4.16 15.69 2.77
N LYS A 147 5.04 14.69 2.90
CA LYS A 147 5.42 14.04 4.16
C LYS A 147 4.23 13.38 4.88
N ARG A 148 3.16 13.03 4.16
CA ARG A 148 2.09 12.20 4.70
C ARG A 148 2.56 10.76 4.72
N ILE A 149 2.26 10.05 5.80
CA ILE A 149 2.43 8.60 5.88
C ILE A 149 1.50 7.95 4.86
N LEU A 150 2.02 7.02 4.08
CA LEU A 150 1.24 6.21 3.15
C LEU A 150 0.93 4.86 3.81
N ALA A 151 -0.36 4.57 3.99
CA ALA A 151 -0.78 3.32 4.64
C ALA A 151 -2.18 2.86 4.25
N HIS A 152 -2.42 1.56 4.43
CA HIS A 152 -3.73 0.99 4.66
C HIS A 152 -4.06 1.03 6.16
N LEU A 153 -5.30 1.39 6.50
CA LEU A 153 -5.76 1.39 7.88
C LEU A 153 -6.53 0.12 8.20
N TYR A 154 -6.24 -0.46 9.37
CA TYR A 154 -7.02 -1.53 9.96
C TYR A 154 -7.55 -1.13 11.32
N LEU A 155 -8.80 -1.47 11.61
CA LEU A 155 -9.35 -1.39 12.96
C LEU A 155 -8.82 -2.54 13.83
N THR A 156 -9.07 -2.45 15.13
CA THR A 156 -8.64 -3.47 16.12
C THR A 156 -9.32 -4.82 15.93
N ASP A 157 -10.52 -4.84 15.35
CA ASP A 157 -11.25 -6.05 14.94
C ASP A 157 -10.73 -6.65 13.61
N GLY A 158 -9.75 -6.00 12.96
CA GLY A 158 -9.16 -6.45 11.72
C GLY A 158 -9.81 -5.91 10.45
N GLU A 159 -10.83 -5.04 10.55
CA GLU A 159 -11.49 -4.45 9.38
C GLU A 159 -10.54 -3.56 8.58
N HIS A 160 -10.47 -3.76 7.25
CA HIS A 160 -9.66 -2.96 6.33
C HIS A 160 -10.43 -1.74 5.83
N ILE A 161 -10.11 -0.56 6.36
CA ILE A 161 -10.86 0.68 6.10
C ILE A 161 -10.78 1.13 4.65
N ASN A 162 -9.62 1.01 4.01
CA ASN A 162 -9.45 1.42 2.61
C ASN A 162 -10.35 0.58 1.69
N LEU A 163 -10.41 -0.73 1.93
CA LEU A 163 -11.28 -1.65 1.20
C LEU A 163 -12.76 -1.31 1.46
N SER A 164 -13.12 -1.08 2.72
CA SER A 164 -14.48 -0.74 3.12
C SER A 164 -14.98 0.53 2.41
N LEU A 165 -14.15 1.57 2.26
CA LEU A 165 -14.48 2.76 1.47
C LEU A 165 -14.82 2.43 0.01
N VAL A 166 -14.08 1.49 -0.60
CA VAL A 166 -14.33 1.07 -1.99
C VAL A 166 -15.58 0.21 -2.09
N GLU A 167 -15.81 -0.70 -1.16
CA GLU A 167 -17.00 -1.57 -1.10
C GLU A 167 -18.28 -0.75 -0.95
N GLN A 168 -18.24 0.35 -0.20
CA GLN A 168 -19.36 1.29 -0.04
C GLN A 168 -19.52 2.25 -1.24
N GLY A 169 -18.64 2.19 -2.24
CA GLY A 169 -18.67 3.11 -3.37
C GLY A 169 -18.33 4.55 -2.99
N LEU A 170 -17.54 4.77 -1.96
CA LEU A 170 -17.14 6.10 -1.47
C LEU A 170 -15.78 6.55 -2.00
N ALA A 171 -15.02 5.64 -2.62
CA ALA A 171 -13.72 5.90 -3.21
C ALA A 171 -13.55 5.19 -4.56
N VAL A 172 -12.72 5.79 -5.42
CA VAL A 172 -12.18 5.12 -6.61
C VAL A 172 -10.83 4.50 -6.28
N VAL A 173 -10.51 3.37 -6.89
CA VAL A 173 -9.20 2.72 -6.79
C VAL A 173 -8.20 3.50 -7.64
N THR A 174 -7.15 4.01 -6.98
CA THR A 174 -6.05 4.74 -7.61
C THR A 174 -4.73 4.12 -7.17
N LEU A 175 -4.12 3.34 -8.06
CA LEU A 175 -2.89 2.60 -7.80
C LEU A 175 -1.69 3.39 -8.30
N ILE A 176 -0.74 3.66 -7.40
CA ILE A 176 0.45 4.46 -7.64
C ILE A 176 1.67 3.60 -7.29
N PRO A 177 2.42 3.08 -8.29
CA PRO A 177 3.64 2.34 -8.06
C PRO A 177 4.67 3.16 -7.27
N PRO A 178 5.48 2.53 -6.40
CA PRO A 178 5.60 1.09 -6.19
C PRO A 178 4.60 0.51 -5.18
N ASN A 179 3.61 1.29 -4.73
CA ASN A 179 2.65 0.87 -3.71
C ASN A 179 1.43 0.19 -4.33
N LEU A 180 1.44 -1.14 -4.37
CA LEU A 180 0.46 -1.98 -5.06
C LEU A 180 -0.14 -3.08 -4.16
N LEU A 181 0.09 -3.03 -2.84
CA LEU A 181 -0.57 -3.92 -1.89
C LEU A 181 -2.10 -3.87 -2.06
N HIS A 182 -2.73 -5.05 -1.93
CA HIS A 182 -4.19 -5.25 -2.04
C HIS A 182 -4.82 -4.89 -3.39
N THR A 183 -4.04 -4.70 -4.45
CA THR A 183 -4.53 -4.36 -5.80
C THR A 183 -5.71 -5.22 -6.24
N ASN A 184 -5.58 -6.55 -6.19
CA ASN A 184 -6.63 -7.45 -6.66
C ASN A 184 -7.92 -7.35 -5.83
N THR A 185 -7.79 -7.18 -4.51
CA THR A 185 -8.92 -7.06 -3.57
C THR A 185 -9.67 -5.76 -3.81
N LEU A 186 -8.95 -4.63 -3.88
CA LEU A 186 -9.53 -3.31 -4.14
C LEU A 186 -10.21 -3.25 -5.50
N LEU A 187 -9.57 -3.76 -6.56
CA LEU A 187 -10.18 -3.77 -7.90
C LEU A 187 -11.45 -4.64 -7.95
N ARG A 188 -11.48 -5.76 -7.22
CA ARG A 188 -12.68 -6.61 -7.12
C ARG A 188 -13.82 -5.88 -6.41
N ALA A 189 -13.53 -5.25 -5.27
CA ALA A 189 -14.51 -4.47 -4.53
C ALA A 189 -15.06 -3.32 -5.37
N GLN A 190 -14.20 -2.62 -6.12
CA GLN A 190 -14.65 -1.55 -7.00
C GLN A 190 -15.60 -2.06 -8.08
N ARG A 191 -15.27 -3.18 -8.75
CA ARG A 191 -16.17 -3.78 -9.75
C ARG A 191 -17.54 -4.13 -9.15
N GLN A 192 -17.58 -4.64 -7.92
CA GLN A 192 -18.83 -4.94 -7.23
C GLN A 192 -19.63 -3.68 -6.89
N ALA A 193 -18.96 -2.63 -6.39
CA ALA A 193 -19.60 -1.35 -6.08
C ALA A 193 -20.11 -0.64 -7.35
N GLU A 194 -19.36 -0.72 -8.46
CA GLU A 194 -19.77 -0.25 -9.78
C GLU A 194 -21.04 -0.98 -10.26
N ALA A 195 -21.03 -2.32 -10.23
CA ALA A 195 -22.17 -3.13 -10.67
C ALA A 195 -23.44 -2.87 -9.86
N LYS A 196 -23.29 -2.67 -8.55
CA LYS A 196 -24.39 -2.35 -7.61
C LYS A 196 -24.76 -0.87 -7.59
N LYS A 197 -24.07 -0.02 -8.35
CA LYS A 197 -24.24 1.45 -8.36
C LYS A 197 -24.19 2.07 -6.96
N LEU A 198 -23.28 1.62 -6.11
CA LEU A 198 -23.15 2.13 -4.73
C LEU A 198 -22.46 3.50 -4.70
N GLY A 199 -22.89 4.38 -3.79
CA GLY A 199 -22.25 5.66 -3.53
C GLY A 199 -22.05 6.49 -4.81
N ILE A 200 -20.81 6.90 -5.09
CA ILE A 200 -20.44 7.70 -6.26
C ILE A 200 -20.82 7.01 -7.58
N TRP A 201 -20.86 5.67 -7.61
CA TRP A 201 -21.18 4.89 -8.82
C TRP A 201 -22.65 4.98 -9.24
N SER A 202 -23.54 5.54 -8.42
CA SER A 202 -24.91 5.91 -8.83
C SER A 202 -24.97 7.27 -9.54
N MET A 203 -23.96 8.12 -9.35
CA MET A 203 -24.01 9.51 -9.75
C MET A 203 -23.63 9.67 -11.23
N LYS A 204 -24.31 10.60 -11.92
CA LYS A 204 -24.07 10.92 -13.33
C LYS A 204 -22.60 11.32 -13.60
N SER A 205 -21.98 12.03 -12.66
CA SER A 205 -20.59 12.51 -12.77
C SER A 205 -19.55 11.38 -12.87
N TYR A 206 -19.87 10.18 -12.36
CA TYR A 206 -19.00 9.00 -12.34
C TYR A 206 -19.42 7.92 -13.34
N GLN A 207 -20.36 8.22 -14.25
CA GLN A 207 -20.71 7.31 -15.33
C GLN A 207 -19.72 7.44 -16.50
N PRO A 208 -19.40 6.33 -17.19
CA PRO A 208 -18.60 6.37 -18.40
C PRO A 208 -19.35 7.08 -19.51
N ARG A 209 -18.69 8.02 -20.19
CA ARG A 209 -19.26 8.80 -21.29
C ARG A 209 -18.35 8.84 -22.51
N GLN A 210 -18.88 9.18 -23.67
CA GLN A 210 -18.06 9.40 -24.86
C GLN A 210 -17.10 10.58 -24.63
N LEU A 211 -15.92 10.51 -25.24
CA LEU A 211 -14.94 11.60 -25.17
C LEU A 211 -15.48 12.85 -25.90
N PRO A 212 -15.73 13.96 -25.19
CA PRO A 212 -16.18 15.19 -25.84
C PRO A 212 -15.01 15.94 -26.47
N ARG A 213 -15.32 16.91 -27.33
CA ARG A 213 -14.32 17.91 -27.75
C ARG A 213 -13.94 18.78 -26.55
N LEU A 214 -12.72 18.61 -26.05
CA LEU A 214 -12.23 19.39 -24.91
C LEU A 214 -11.68 20.75 -25.35
N THR A 215 -12.30 21.82 -24.82
CA THR A 215 -11.82 23.21 -24.92
C THR A 215 -11.30 23.73 -23.57
N LYS A 216 -11.78 23.16 -22.47
CA LYS A 216 -11.35 23.43 -21.09
C LYS A 216 -11.06 22.15 -20.33
N LYS A 217 -10.26 22.26 -19.26
CA LYS A 217 -9.97 21.13 -18.37
C LYS A 217 -11.27 20.75 -17.64
N PRO A 218 -11.75 19.49 -17.73
CA PRO A 218 -12.90 19.06 -16.97
C PRO A 218 -12.56 19.01 -15.47
N PHE A 219 -13.57 19.27 -14.64
CA PHE A 219 -13.43 19.25 -13.19
C PHE A 219 -13.51 17.82 -12.65
N GLY A 220 -12.52 17.46 -11.83
CA GLY A 220 -12.44 16.19 -11.11
C GLY A 220 -12.01 14.98 -11.94
N TRP A 221 -12.22 13.79 -11.36
CA TRP A 221 -11.90 12.49 -11.96
C TRP A 221 -12.90 12.11 -13.07
N GLN A 222 -12.42 11.52 -14.17
CA GLN A 222 -13.21 11.30 -15.38
C GLN A 222 -13.19 9.83 -15.83
N ARG A 223 -14.23 9.44 -16.57
CA ARG A 223 -14.35 8.16 -17.30
C ARG A 223 -14.75 8.43 -18.75
N TYR A 224 -13.87 8.09 -19.68
CA TYR A 224 -14.14 8.26 -21.11
C TYR A 224 -14.06 6.93 -21.84
N ARG A 225 -15.09 6.64 -22.64
CA ARG A 225 -15.00 5.64 -23.71
C ARG A 225 -14.27 6.25 -24.89
N VAL A 226 -13.22 5.57 -25.36
CA VAL A 226 -12.30 6.06 -26.38
C VAL A 226 -11.89 4.92 -27.30
N LYS A 227 -11.47 5.27 -28.53
CA LYS A 227 -10.73 4.37 -29.42
C LYS A 227 -9.30 4.88 -29.50
N VAL A 228 -8.33 3.99 -29.24
CA VAL A 228 -6.92 4.34 -29.42
C VAL A 228 -6.59 4.25 -30.90
N THR A 229 -6.07 5.34 -31.47
CA THR A 229 -5.75 5.40 -32.90
C THR A 229 -4.27 5.22 -33.17
N LYS A 230 -3.40 5.65 -32.25
CA LYS A 230 -1.96 5.63 -32.44
C LYS A 230 -1.22 5.54 -31.12
N LEU A 231 -0.07 4.87 -31.14
CA LEU A 231 0.91 4.93 -30.07
C LEU A 231 2.07 5.85 -30.48
N LYS A 232 2.41 6.81 -29.62
CA LYS A 232 3.58 7.69 -29.75
C LYS A 232 4.50 7.46 -28.56
N ARG A 233 5.81 7.51 -28.77
CA ARG A 233 6.80 7.35 -27.70
C ARG A 233 7.76 8.52 -27.67
N ASN A 234 8.24 8.86 -26.49
CA ASN A 234 9.42 9.68 -26.30
C ASN A 234 10.21 9.16 -25.09
N ARG A 235 11.31 9.84 -24.74
CA ARG A 235 12.21 9.41 -23.65
C ARG A 235 11.50 9.14 -22.32
N ARG A 236 10.49 9.94 -21.96
CA ARG A 236 9.82 9.88 -20.65
C ARG A 236 8.48 9.16 -20.69
N PHE A 237 7.74 9.25 -21.79
CA PHE A 237 6.36 8.80 -21.87
C PHE A 237 6.07 8.01 -23.15
N SER A 238 5.25 6.98 -22.97
CA SER A 238 4.49 6.33 -24.02
C SER A 238 3.06 6.88 -24.00
N ARG A 239 2.52 7.22 -25.17
CA ARG A 239 1.27 7.97 -25.31
C ARG A 239 0.31 7.30 -26.28
N LEU A 240 -0.87 6.93 -25.79
CA LEU A 240 -1.97 6.40 -26.61
C LEU A 240 -2.84 7.57 -27.05
N VAL A 241 -2.84 7.89 -28.35
CA VAL A 241 -3.64 8.97 -28.93
C VAL A 241 -5.09 8.51 -29.00
N ILE A 242 -5.98 9.30 -28.39
CA ILE A 242 -7.42 9.02 -28.27
C ILE A 242 -8.30 10.13 -28.84
N GLY A 243 -7.69 11.21 -29.35
CA GLY A 243 -8.37 12.30 -30.01
C GLY A 243 -7.38 13.30 -30.62
N LYS A 244 -7.88 14.35 -31.28
CA LYS A 244 -7.06 15.34 -32.00
C LYS A 244 -6.04 16.04 -31.08
N ASN A 245 -6.43 16.34 -29.84
CA ASN A 245 -5.63 17.08 -28.86
C ASN A 245 -5.63 16.42 -27.48
N ILE A 246 -5.81 15.09 -27.42
CA ILE A 246 -5.81 14.34 -26.18
C ILE A 246 -5.16 12.97 -26.35
N ASP A 247 -4.36 12.59 -25.35
CA ASP A 247 -3.80 11.26 -25.20
C ASP A 247 -3.97 10.70 -23.79
N ILE A 248 -3.64 9.42 -23.66
CA ILE A 248 -3.33 8.75 -22.40
C ILE A 248 -1.81 8.71 -22.30
N SER A 249 -1.23 9.26 -21.23
CA SER A 249 0.22 9.25 -21.02
C SER A 249 0.62 8.27 -19.92
N ILE A 250 1.55 7.38 -20.26
CA ILE A 250 2.11 6.37 -19.36
C ILE A 250 3.60 6.68 -19.22
N ASP A 251 4.10 6.83 -17.99
CA ASP A 251 5.53 7.02 -17.76
C ASP A 251 6.28 5.72 -18.13
N ASN A 252 7.38 5.85 -18.87
CA ASN A 252 8.11 4.70 -19.37
C ASN A 252 8.64 3.80 -18.24
N GLN A 253 8.85 4.35 -17.03
CA GLN A 253 9.26 3.56 -15.87
C GLN A 253 8.20 2.55 -15.40
N ASN A 254 6.93 2.75 -15.76
CA ASN A 254 5.81 1.89 -15.36
C ASN A 254 5.46 0.84 -16.41
N LEU A 255 6.13 0.81 -17.57
CA LEU A 255 5.72 -0.05 -18.70
C LEU A 255 5.70 -1.54 -18.37
N ALA A 256 6.55 -1.99 -17.44
CA ALA A 256 6.57 -3.38 -16.98
C ALA A 256 5.25 -3.81 -16.30
N LEU A 257 4.41 -2.87 -15.88
CA LEU A 257 3.09 -3.15 -15.30
C LEU A 257 2.00 -3.34 -16.37
N PHE A 258 2.26 -2.96 -17.61
CA PHE A 258 1.26 -2.96 -18.68
C PHE A 258 1.49 -4.15 -19.62
N PRO A 259 0.41 -4.69 -20.24
CA PRO A 259 0.58 -5.50 -21.43
C PRO A 259 1.24 -4.64 -22.55
N PRO A 260 1.79 -5.27 -23.62
CA PRO A 260 2.35 -4.55 -24.74
C PRO A 260 1.42 -3.44 -25.21
N LEU A 261 1.88 -2.20 -25.23
CA LEU A 261 1.00 -1.04 -25.45
C LEU A 261 0.40 -1.03 -26.88
N GLU A 262 1.06 -1.69 -27.82
CA GLU A 262 0.59 -1.99 -29.16
C GLU A 262 -0.78 -2.69 -29.14
N SER A 263 -1.04 -3.54 -28.15
CA SER A 263 -2.30 -4.27 -28.01
C SER A 263 -3.53 -3.37 -27.79
N TYR A 264 -3.32 -2.12 -27.38
CA TYR A 264 -4.39 -1.14 -27.24
C TYR A 264 -4.72 -0.43 -28.56
N VAL A 265 -3.81 -0.42 -29.55
CA VAL A 265 -4.03 0.32 -30.80
C VAL A 265 -5.19 -0.29 -31.58
N ASN A 266 -6.06 0.55 -32.13
CA ASN A 266 -7.32 0.21 -32.80
C ASN A 266 -8.38 -0.46 -31.90
N ARG A 267 -8.14 -0.58 -30.59
CA ARG A 267 -9.14 -1.06 -29.62
C ARG A 267 -9.96 0.09 -29.04
N SER A 268 -11.21 -0.22 -28.73
CA SER A 268 -12.07 0.61 -27.89
C SER A 268 -11.86 0.24 -26.42
N LEU A 269 -11.76 1.23 -25.55
CA LEU A 269 -11.57 1.04 -24.11
C LEU A 269 -12.20 2.17 -23.30
N GLU A 270 -12.42 1.95 -22.02
CA GLU A 270 -12.66 2.99 -21.03
C GLU A 270 -11.34 3.42 -20.40
N VAL A 271 -11.03 4.72 -20.43
CA VAL A 271 -9.92 5.32 -19.69
C VAL A 271 -10.46 6.11 -18.49
N ARG A 272 -9.78 5.94 -17.35
CA ARG A 272 -10.17 6.48 -16.05
C ARG A 272 -9.07 7.36 -15.48
N GLY A 273 -9.41 8.55 -15.00
CA GLY A 273 -8.43 9.41 -14.33
C GLY A 273 -8.68 10.91 -14.47
N TRP A 274 -7.73 11.69 -13.96
CA TRP A 274 -7.74 13.15 -14.09
C TRP A 274 -7.19 13.59 -15.43
N VAL A 275 -7.89 14.54 -16.05
CA VAL A 275 -7.40 15.20 -17.26
C VAL A 275 -6.50 16.36 -16.88
N SER A 276 -5.27 16.34 -17.36
CA SER A 276 -4.35 17.48 -17.33
C SER A 276 -4.49 18.31 -18.61
N ARG A 277 -4.10 19.59 -18.55
CA ARG A 277 -4.09 20.50 -19.70
C ARG A 277 -2.76 21.25 -19.75
N LYS A 278 -2.13 21.29 -20.93
CA LYS A 278 -1.00 22.16 -21.26
C LYS A 278 -1.31 22.89 -22.55
N LYS A 279 -1.46 24.22 -22.49
CA LYS A 279 -1.97 25.04 -23.61
C LYS A 279 -3.30 24.46 -24.13
N ASN A 280 -3.36 24.00 -25.38
CA ASN A 280 -4.57 23.42 -26.00
C ASN A 280 -4.56 21.89 -26.06
N TYR A 281 -3.61 21.26 -25.38
CA TYR A 281 -3.43 19.81 -25.38
C TYR A 281 -3.79 19.22 -24.01
N PHE A 282 -4.46 18.08 -24.03
CA PHE A 282 -4.95 17.37 -22.86
C PHE A 282 -4.27 16.01 -22.72
N SER A 283 -4.12 15.53 -21.50
CA SER A 283 -3.60 14.19 -21.26
C SER A 283 -4.20 13.58 -20.01
N ILE A 284 -4.57 12.31 -20.07
CA ILE A 284 -4.92 11.51 -18.89
C ILE A 284 -3.67 10.73 -18.49
N HIS A 285 -3.09 11.07 -17.35
CA HIS A 285 -1.90 10.37 -16.88
C HIS A 285 -2.28 9.07 -16.17
N VAL A 286 -1.78 7.95 -16.69
CA VAL A 286 -2.08 6.60 -16.22
C VAL A 286 -0.81 5.94 -15.70
N GLN A 287 -0.86 5.51 -14.43
CA GLN A 287 0.30 4.93 -13.74
C GLN A 287 0.21 3.41 -13.59
N HIS A 288 -0.98 2.83 -13.77
CA HIS A 288 -1.25 1.40 -13.62
C HIS A 288 -2.33 0.98 -14.63
N PRO A 289 -2.27 -0.23 -15.22
CA PRO A 289 -3.22 -0.68 -16.25
C PRO A 289 -4.68 -0.72 -15.79
N SER A 290 -4.95 -0.77 -14.49
CA SER A 290 -6.32 -0.75 -13.95
C SER A 290 -7.14 0.49 -14.31
N ALA A 291 -6.49 1.55 -14.79
CA ALA A 291 -7.16 2.73 -15.31
C ALA A 291 -7.65 2.57 -16.76
N LEU A 292 -7.29 1.48 -17.42
CA LEU A 292 -7.67 1.12 -18.80
C LEU A 292 -8.53 -0.14 -18.76
N VAL A 293 -9.81 -0.03 -19.10
CA VAL A 293 -10.75 -1.16 -19.11
C VAL A 293 -11.10 -1.47 -20.56
N LEU A 294 -10.66 -2.63 -21.05
CA LEU A 294 -11.02 -3.13 -22.36
C LEU A 294 -12.50 -3.57 -22.37
N HIS A 295 -13.18 -3.32 -23.49
CA HIS A 295 -14.54 -3.78 -23.78
C HIS A 295 -14.53 -4.84 -24.88
#